data_AF-A0A7K3GSN7-F1
#
_entry.id   AF-A0A7K3GSN7-F1
#
_cell.length_a   1.000
_cell.length_b   1.000
_cell.length_c   1.000
_cell.angle_alpha   90.00
_cell.angle_beta   90.00
_cell.angle_gamma   90.00
#
_symmetry.space_group_name_H-M   'P 1'
#
loop_
_entity.id
_entity.type
_entity.pdbx_description
1 polymer ?
#
loop_
_entity_poly.entity_id
_entity_poly.type
_entity_poly.pdbx_seq_one_letter_code
_entity_poly.pdbx_strand_id
1 'polypeptide(L)'
;MTVMPAPHIRPARPDDEEPLRRLDRDTWSLLHAVSPPPGPDDPFFRPHSGPDDHLVAELDGAVAGYVRLGFPTPLAANSHVRQIRGLAVAGTARGAGV
;
A
#
# COMPACT_ATOMS: atom_id res chain seq x y z
N MET A 1 -25.72 15.34 8.40
CA MET A 1 -24.72 14.26 8.36
C MET A 1 -24.15 14.24 6.95
N THR A 2 -22.93 14.72 6.77
CA THR A 2 -22.24 14.65 5.47
C THR A 2 -21.90 13.17 5.23
N VAL A 3 -22.38 12.59 4.14
CA VAL A 3 -21.97 11.24 3.74
C VAL A 3 -20.50 11.35 3.37
N MET A 4 -19.61 10.77 4.17
CA MET A 4 -18.22 10.63 3.75
C MET A 4 -18.13 9.49 2.73
N PRO A 5 -17.47 9.70 1.58
CA PRO A 5 -17.23 8.62 0.65
C PRO A 5 -16.42 7.53 1.36
N ALA A 6 -16.96 6.31 1.38
CA ALA A 6 -16.27 5.16 1.94
C ALA A 6 -15.25 4.64 0.91
N PRO A 7 -14.01 4.34 1.31
CA PRO A 7 -13.03 3.80 0.39
C PRO A 7 -13.43 2.40 -0.08
N HIS A 8 -13.23 2.14 -1.37
CA HIS A 8 -13.40 0.82 -1.96
C HIS A 8 -12.09 0.05 -1.85
N ILE A 9 -12.09 -1.07 -1.12
CA ILE A 9 -10.90 -1.89 -0.91
C ILE A 9 -10.90 -3.07 -1.87
N ARG A 10 -9.78 -3.26 -2.58
CA ARG A 10 -9.61 -4.38 -3.54
C ARG A 10 -8.15 -4.85 -3.61
N PRO A 11 -7.88 -6.05 -4.14
CA PRO A 11 -6.53 -6.44 -4.54
C PRO A 11 -5.94 -5.45 -5.56
N ALA A 12 -4.63 -5.26 -5.51
CA ALA A 12 -3.93 -4.48 -6.51
C ALA A 12 -3.91 -5.22 -7.85
N ARG A 13 -3.78 -4.44 -8.93
CA ARG A 13 -3.63 -4.89 -10.31
C ARG A 13 -2.27 -4.41 -10.82
N PRO A 14 -1.70 -5.03 -11.87
CA PRO A 14 -0.47 -4.53 -12.49
C PRO A 14 -0.55 -3.04 -12.87
N ASP A 15 -1.71 -2.58 -13.34
CA ASP A 15 -1.95 -1.18 -13.74
C ASP A 15 -1.89 -0.18 -12.56
N ASP A 16 -1.98 -0.66 -11.31
CA ASP A 16 -1.85 0.19 -10.12
C ASP A 16 -0.39 0.54 -9.79
N GLU A 17 0.60 -0.02 -10.48
CA GLU A 17 2.02 0.14 -10.10
C GLU A 17 2.44 1.61 -10.04
N GLU A 18 2.10 2.39 -11.06
CA GLU A 18 2.50 3.80 -11.13
C GLU A 18 1.81 4.68 -10.07
N PRO A 19 0.48 4.60 -9.87
CA PRO A 19 -0.18 5.25 -8.72
C PRO A 19 0.44 4.89 -7.37
N LEU A 20 0.75 3.60 -7.15
CA LEU A 20 1.33 3.12 -5.90
C LEU A 20 2.77 3.58 -5.69
N ARG A 21 3.60 3.56 -6.75
CA ARG A 21 4.98 4.09 -6.74
C ARG A 21 5.01 5.56 -6.35
N ARG A 22 4.09 6.35 -6.93
CA ARG A 22 3.92 7.77 -6.61
C ARG A 22 3.52 7.97 -5.15
N LEU A 23 2.51 7.24 -4.70
CA LEU A 23 2.02 7.32 -3.33
C LEU A 23 3.11 6.95 -2.30
N ASP A 24 3.86 5.87 -2.51
CA ASP A 24 4.97 5.45 -1.64
C ASP A 24 6.06 6.53 -1.56
N ARG A 25 6.41 7.14 -2.71
CA ARG A 25 7.36 8.26 -2.75
C ARG A 25 6.84 9.50 -2.04
N ASP A 26 5.59 9.89 -2.29
CA ASP A 26 4.97 11.10 -1.73
C ASP A 26 4.76 10.97 -0.21
N THR A 27 4.57 9.75 0.29
CA THR A 27 4.38 9.48 1.72
C THR A 27 5.68 9.18 2.46
N TRP A 28 6.79 8.92 1.76
CA TRP A 28 8.08 8.65 2.40
C TRP A 28 8.56 9.84 3.26
N SER A 29 9.08 9.54 4.46
CA SER A 29 9.59 10.56 5.39
C SER A 29 10.56 9.97 6.40
N LEU A 30 11.59 10.76 6.73
CA LEU A 30 12.56 10.46 7.79
C LEU A 30 11.94 10.20 9.17
N LEU A 31 10.69 10.61 9.40
CA LEU A 31 10.01 10.44 10.69
C LEU A 31 9.56 8.99 10.95
N HIS A 32 9.27 8.22 9.90
CA HIS A 32 8.62 6.91 10.04
C HIS A 32 9.15 5.84 9.07
N ALA A 33 9.89 6.23 8.02
CA ALA A 33 10.41 5.26 7.07
C ALA A 33 11.70 4.64 7.64
N VAL A 34 11.71 3.31 7.71
CA VAL A 34 12.87 2.52 8.16
C VAL A 34 13.72 2.01 6.99
N SER A 35 13.49 2.54 5.80
CA SER A 35 14.19 2.19 4.55
C SER A 35 14.58 3.47 3.80
N PRO A 36 15.61 3.40 2.95
CA PRO A 36 15.97 4.51 2.06
C PRO A 36 14.76 4.99 1.23
N PRO A 37 14.75 6.25 0.77
CA PRO A 37 13.72 6.73 -0.13
C PRO A 37 13.72 5.89 -1.42
N PRO A 38 12.54 5.58 -1.98
CA PRO A 38 12.47 4.85 -3.25
C PRO A 38 13.11 5.67 -4.37
N GLY A 39 13.89 5.00 -5.22
CA GLY A 39 14.51 5.60 -6.40
C GLY A 39 13.48 6.08 -7.42
N PRO A 40 13.88 6.94 -8.38
CA PRO A 40 13.01 7.41 -9.45
C PRO A 40 12.47 6.26 -10.32
N ASP A 41 13.33 5.28 -10.61
CA ASP A 41 13.07 4.15 -11.51
C ASP A 41 12.85 2.83 -10.77
N ASP A 42 12.78 2.86 -9.43
CA ASP A 42 12.55 1.65 -8.65
C ASP A 42 11.14 1.09 -8.94
N PRO A 43 11.00 -0.22 -9.21
CA PRO A 43 9.69 -0.83 -9.35
C PRO A 43 9.00 -0.91 -7.99
N PHE A 44 7.70 -0.63 -7.96
CA PHE A 44 6.91 -0.77 -6.74
C PHE A 44 6.64 -2.25 -6.44
N PHE A 45 6.13 -2.98 -7.44
CA PHE A 45 5.99 -4.43 -7.36
C PHE A 45 7.34 -5.11 -7.56
N ARG A 46 7.61 -6.13 -6.75
CA ARG A 46 8.88 -6.88 -6.77
C ARG A 46 8.59 -8.38 -6.93
N PRO A 47 9.58 -9.20 -7.34
CA PRO A 47 9.37 -10.64 -7.52
C PRO A 47 8.77 -11.37 -6.29
N HIS A 48 9.02 -10.87 -5.08
CA HIS A 48 8.51 -11.44 -3.81
C HIS A 48 7.44 -10.55 -3.14
N SER A 49 6.87 -9.61 -3.90
CA SER A 49 5.90 -8.62 -3.44
C SER A 49 5.11 -8.10 -4.64
N GLY A 50 4.35 -9.00 -5.26
CA GLY A 50 3.56 -8.72 -6.48
C GLY A 50 2.25 -7.99 -6.17
N PRO A 51 1.40 -7.75 -7.18
CA PRO A 51 0.08 -7.14 -6.99
C PRO A 51 -0.79 -7.88 -5.97
N ASP A 52 -0.77 -9.21 -5.98
CA ASP A 52 -1.56 -10.05 -5.07
C ASP A 52 -1.15 -9.93 -3.59
N ASP A 53 0.03 -9.38 -3.31
CA ASP A 53 0.50 -9.08 -1.96
C ASP A 53 -0.02 -7.73 -1.44
N HIS A 54 -0.78 -6.99 -2.25
CA HIS A 54 -1.26 -5.65 -1.92
C HIS A 54 -2.78 -5.57 -1.96
N LEU A 55 -3.34 -4.88 -0.97
CA LEU A 55 -4.68 -4.32 -1.05
C LEU A 55 -4.56 -2.82 -1.28
N VAL A 56 -5.42 -2.29 -2.13
CA VAL A 56 -5.51 -0.89 -2.51
C VAL A 56 -6.84 -0.34 -2.04
N ALA A 57 -6.79 0.87 -1.48
CA ALA A 57 -7.97 1.66 -1.19
C ALA A 57 -8.16 2.68 -2.30
N GLU A 58 -9.32 2.66 -2.94
CA GLU A 58 -9.76 3.67 -3.88
C GLU A 58 -10.73 4.63 -3.22
N LEU A 59 -10.50 5.93 -3.40
CA LEU A 59 -11.41 6.99 -2.98
C LEU A 59 -11.65 7.90 -4.18
N ASP A 60 -12.91 8.14 -4.52
CA ASP A 60 -13.32 8.94 -5.69
C ASP A 60 -12.63 8.50 -7.00
N GLY A 61 -12.41 7.19 -7.15
CA GLY A 61 -11.80 6.58 -8.34
C GLY A 61 -10.27 6.68 -8.41
N ALA A 62 -9.61 7.20 -7.38
CA ALA A 62 -8.16 7.29 -7.31
C ALA A 62 -7.59 6.43 -6.17
N VAL A 63 -6.37 5.92 -6.35
CA VAL A 63 -5.64 5.22 -5.29
C VAL A 63 -5.34 6.19 -4.15
N ALA A 64 -5.93 5.93 -2.99
CA ALA A 64 -5.82 6.75 -1.79
C ALA A 64 -4.95 6.08 -0.71
N GLY A 65 -4.71 4.78 -0.80
CA GLY A 65 -3.91 4.04 0.16
C GLY A 65 -3.57 2.63 -0.31
N TYR A 66 -2.58 2.02 0.33
CA TYR A 66 -2.32 0.59 0.19
C TYR A 66 -1.85 -0.04 1.48
N VAL A 67 -2.06 -1.34 1.59
CA VAL A 67 -1.36 -2.20 2.55
C VAL A 67 -0.66 -3.32 1.81
N ARG A 68 0.62 -3.53 2.12
CA ARG A 68 1.44 -4.65 1.65
C ARG A 68 1.44 -5.74 2.71
N LEU A 69 0.97 -6.93 2.33
CA LEU A 69 0.86 -8.10 3.19
C LEU A 69 1.84 -9.18 2.77
N GLY A 70 2.39 -9.90 3.72
CA GLY A 70 3.16 -11.12 3.45
C GLY A 70 3.24 -12.01 4.68
N PHE A 71 4.04 -13.07 4.61
CA PHE A 71 4.29 -13.93 5.77
C PHE A 71 5.45 -13.39 6.62
N PRO A 72 5.43 -13.50 7.96
CA PRO A 72 6.55 -13.01 8.77
C PRO A 72 7.85 -13.79 8.49
N THR A 73 7.75 -15.11 8.23
CA THR A 73 8.88 -15.99 7.86
C THR A 73 8.37 -17.11 6.95
N PRO A 74 9.24 -17.90 6.28
CA PRO A 74 8.82 -19.02 5.44
C PRO A 74 8.51 -20.32 6.22
N LEU A 75 8.55 -20.30 7.57
CA LEU A 75 8.28 -21.48 8.39
C LEU A 75 6.83 -21.93 8.21
N ALA A 76 6.60 -23.24 8.01
CA ALA A 76 5.26 -23.80 7.80
C ALA A 76 4.27 -23.46 8.93
N ALA A 77 4.78 -23.38 10.17
CA ALA A 77 4.00 -22.97 11.33
C ALA A 77 3.40 -21.56 11.19
N ASN A 78 3.98 -20.68 10.37
CA ASN A 78 3.50 -19.31 10.15
C ASN A 78 2.59 -19.16 8.93
N SER A 79 2.18 -20.26 8.28
CA SER A 79 1.31 -20.25 7.09
C SER A 79 -0.06 -19.59 7.32
N HIS A 80 -0.50 -19.46 8.57
CA HIS A 80 -1.76 -18.83 8.96
C HIS A 80 -1.60 -17.34 9.39
N VAL A 81 -0.37 -16.83 9.45
CA VAL A 81 -0.07 -15.48 9.94
C VAL A 81 0.25 -14.54 8.78
N ARG A 82 -0.38 -13.36 8.75
CA ARG A 82 -0.02 -12.28 7.83
C ARG A 82 0.60 -11.11 8.58
N GLN A 83 1.66 -10.55 8.01
CA GLN A 83 2.36 -9.38 8.49
C GLN A 83 2.08 -8.21 7.54
N ILE A 84 1.77 -7.05 8.11
CA ILE A 84 1.82 -5.78 7.39
C ILE A 84 3.29 -5.39 7.21
N ARG A 85 3.75 -5.42 5.96
CA ARG A 85 5.12 -5.09 5.57
C ARG A 85 5.24 -3.67 5.02
N GLY A 86 4.13 -2.99 4.79
CA GLY A 86 4.06 -1.63 4.29
C GLY A 86 2.63 -1.12 4.35
N LEU A 87 2.46 0.15 4.65
CA LEU A 87 1.16 0.82 4.75
C LEU A 87 1.37 2.29 4.45
N ALA A 88 0.60 2.82 3.51
CA ALA A 88 0.61 4.25 3.22
C ALA A 88 -0.80 4.72 2.91
N VAL A 89 -1.09 5.97 3.31
CA VAL A 89 -2.34 6.66 3.03
C VAL A 89 -1.98 8.05 2.52
N ALA A 90 -2.60 8.46 1.43
CA ALA A 90 -2.43 9.79 0.86
C ALA A 90 -2.80 10.85 1.91
N GLY A 91 -1.99 11.90 2.03
CA GLY A 91 -2.25 12.98 2.99
C GLY A 91 -3.63 13.64 2.80
N THR A 92 -4.10 13.71 1.55
CA THR A 92 -5.41 14.23 1.16
C THR A 92 -6.59 13.34 1.56
N ALA A 93 -6.35 12.05 1.85
CA ALA A 93 -7.38 11.08 2.25
C ALA A 93 -7.49 10.92 3.77
N ARG A 94 -6.74 11.70 4.56
CA ARG A 94 -6.80 11.65 6.03
C ARG A 94 -8.20 11.97 6.54
N GLY A 95 -8.64 11.19 7.53
CA GLY A 95 -9.98 11.33 8.10
C GLY A 95 -11.09 10.68 7.28
N ALA A 96 -10.80 10.10 6.10
CA ALA A 96 -11.80 9.41 5.27
C ALA A 96 -12.01 7.93 5.64
N GLY A 97 -11.26 7.39 6.61
CA GLY A 97 -11.35 5.99 7.02
C GLY A 97 -10.71 5.01 6.04
N VAL A 98 -9.69 5.47 5.28
CA VAL A 98 -8.79 4.64 4.46
C VAL A 98 -7.91 3.75 5.33
#